data_AF-A0A1F5HC19-F1
#
_entry.id   AF-A0A1F5HC19-F1
#
_cell.length_a   1.000
_cell.length_b   1.000
_cell.length_c   1.000
_cell.angle_alpha   90.00
_cell.angle_beta   90.00
_cell.angle_gamma   90.00
#
_symmetry.space_group_name_H-M   'P 1'
#
loop_
_entity.id
_entity.type
_entity.pdbx_description
1 polymer ?
#
loop_
_entity_poly.entity_id
_entity_poly.type
_entity_poly.pdbx_seq_one_letter_code
_entity_poly.pdbx_strand_id
1 'polypeptide(L)' 'MLAQRKLKKELADECAKNPDKILPAREDKKIYLKNFGKNYLKLIISEEEKQLVVVTLYWLAKKRSEK' A
#
# COMPACT_ATOMS: atom_id res chain seq x y z
N MET A 1 13.93 8.73 -2.54
CA MET A 1 12.86 8.12 -3.34
C MET A 1 11.56 8.11 -2.55
N LEU A 2 10.58 8.93 -2.97
CA LEU A 2 9.13 8.90 -2.68
C LEU A 2 8.44 9.95 -3.59
N ALA A 3 9.03 10.21 -4.77
CA ALA A 3 8.71 11.39 -5.59
C ALA A 3 7.86 11.07 -6.83
N GLN A 4 7.45 9.83 -7.07
CA GLN A 4 6.89 9.44 -8.37
C GLN A 4 5.36 9.31 -8.45
N ARG A 5 4.63 9.51 -7.37
CA ARG A 5 3.17 9.65 -7.43
C ARG A 5 2.80 10.70 -6.41
N LYS A 6 1.99 11.70 -6.76
CA LYS A 6 1.50 12.79 -5.89
C LYS A 6 0.61 12.25 -4.74
N LEU A 7 1.11 11.27 -4.01
CA LEU A 7 0.49 10.59 -2.90
C LEU A 7 1.18 11.10 -1.65
N LYS A 8 0.39 11.70 -0.76
CA LYS A 8 0.89 12.27 0.48
C LYS A 8 1.51 11.17 1.33
N LYS A 9 2.69 11.43 1.91
CA LYS A 9 3.36 10.54 2.87
C LYS A 9 2.43 10.16 4.03
N GLU A 10 1.55 11.08 4.42
CA GLU A 10 0.50 10.87 5.44
C GLU A 10 -0.40 9.67 5.12
N LEU A 11 -0.81 9.50 3.86
CA LEU A 11 -1.66 8.38 3.45
C LEU A 11 -0.91 7.04 3.49
N ALA A 12 0.38 7.05 3.14
CA ALA A 12 1.22 5.87 3.25
C ALA A 12 1.44 5.47 4.71
N ASP A 13 1.68 6.44 5.59
CA ASP A 13 1.82 6.23 7.04
C ASP A 13 0.52 5.70 7.65
N GLU A 14 -0.63 6.28 7.29
CA GLU A 14 -1.93 5.83 7.76
C GLU A 14 -2.28 4.42 7.28
N CYS A 15 -1.91 4.08 6.04
CA CYS A 15 -2.06 2.73 5.49
C CYS A 15 -1.09 1.74 6.12
N ALA A 16 0.13 2.15 6.48
CA ALA A 16 1.11 1.30 7.15
C ALA A 16 0.73 1.03 8.62
N LYS A 17 0.22 2.04 9.34
CA LYS A 17 -0.20 1.93 10.74
C LYS A 17 -1.53 1.23 10.93
N ASN A 18 -2.48 1.46 10.03
CA ASN A 18 -3.83 0.90 10.15
C ASN A 18 -4.37 0.45 8.77
N PRO A 19 -3.83 -0.66 8.23
CA PRO A 19 -4.33 -1.27 7.00
C PRO A 19 -5.66 -1.99 7.26
N ASP A 20 -6.63 -1.85 6.33
CA ASP A 20 -7.86 -2.65 6.36
C ASP A 20 -7.59 -4.13 6.08
N LYS A 21 -6.63 -4.40 5.18
CA LYS A 21 -6.22 -5.75 4.80
C LYS A 21 -4.72 -5.83 4.64
N ILE A 22 -4.13 -6.90 5.16
CA ILE A 22 -2.74 -7.25 4.93
C ILE A 22 -2.73 -8.56 4.15
N LEU A 23 -2.07 -8.56 2.99
CA LEU A 23 -1.92 -9.74 2.15
C LEU A 23 -0.42 -10.06 2.02
N PRO A 24 -0.03 -11.33 2.05
CA PRO A 24 1.34 -11.72 1.71
C PRO A 24 1.61 -11.46 0.21
N ALA A 25 2.79 -10.93 -0.11
CA ALA A 25 3.34 -10.90 -1.47
C ALA A 25 4.50 -11.91 -1.59
N ARG A 26 5.01 -12.09 -2.81
CA ARG A 26 6.19 -12.93 -3.08
C ARG A 26 7.45 -12.26 -2.53
N GLU A 27 8.41 -13.04 -2.02
CA GLU A 27 9.72 -12.61 -1.51
C GLU A 27 9.63 -11.54 -0.41
N ASP A 28 9.36 -11.96 0.84
CA ASP A 28 9.36 -11.13 2.07
C ASP A 28 8.60 -9.78 2.02
N LYS A 29 7.71 -9.66 1.03
CA LYS A 29 6.88 -8.50 0.82
C LYS A 29 5.51 -8.71 1.43
N LYS A 30 4.96 -7.64 1.98
CA LYS A 30 3.58 -7.57 2.46
C LYS A 30 2.85 -6.46 1.71
N ILE A 31 1.60 -6.72 1.38
CA ILE A 31 0.71 -5.79 0.70
C ILE A 31 -0.31 -5.29 1.73
N TYR A 32 -0.29 -4.00 1.98
CA TYR A 32 -1.18 -3.30 2.87
C TYR A 32 -2.21 -2.62 1.99
N LEU A 33 -3.48 -2.93 2.22
CA LEU A 33 -4.61 -2.36 1.51
C LEU A 33 -5.44 -1.57 2.49
N LYS A 34 -5.69 -0.30 2.16
CA LYS A 34 -6.58 0.57 2.92
C LYS A 34 -7.69 1.11 2.04
N ASN A 35 -8.92 1.09 2.53
CA ASN A 35 -10.07 1.57 1.78
C ASN A 35 -10.31 3.05 2.06
N PHE A 36 -10.17 3.91 1.04
CA PHE A 36 -10.52 5.34 1.11
C PHE A 36 -11.87 5.63 0.44
N GLY A 37 -12.80 4.68 0.51
CA GLY A 37 -14.16 4.78 -0.02
C GLY A 37 -14.25 4.56 -1.52
N LYS A 38 -13.72 5.50 -2.33
CA LYS A 38 -13.75 5.42 -3.80
C LYS A 38 -12.66 4.52 -4.38
N ASN A 39 -11.50 4.48 -3.74
CA ASN A 39 -10.33 3.73 -4.16
C ASN A 39 -9.72 2.99 -2.97
N TYR A 40 -9.06 1.87 -3.24
CA TYR A 40 -8.16 1.25 -2.27
C TYR A 40 -6.77 1.83 -2.46
N LEU A 41 -6.11 2.20 -1.38
CA LEU A 41 -4.68 2.47 -1.39
C LEU A 41 -3.95 1.15 -1.21
N LYS A 42 -3.18 0.76 -2.21
CA LYS A 42 -2.31 -0.42 -2.16
C LYS A 42 -0.88 0.04 -1.90
N LEU A 43 -0.38 -0.36 -0.74
CA LEU A 43 0.97 -0.15 -0.25
C LEU A 43 1.68 -1.52 -0.24
N ILE A 44 2.84 -1.62 -0.88
CA ILE A 44 3.68 -2.82 -0.84
C ILE A 44 4.92 -2.45 -0.05
N ILE A 45 5.14 -3.19 1.03
CA ILE A 45 6.33 -3.05 1.87
C ILE A 45 7.18 -4.32 1.75
N SER A 46 8.49 -4.16 1.67
CA SER A 46 9.44 -5.25 1.93
C SER A 46 9.91 -5.16 3.37
N GLU A 47 10.04 -6.29 4.03
CA GLU A 47 10.70 -6.39 5.33
C GLU A 47 12.16 -6.80 5.08
N GLU A 48 13.07 -5.83 5.03
CA GLU A 48 14.52 -6.08 4.90
C GLU A 48 15.17 -5.80 6.26
N GLU A 49 15.80 -6.81 6.87
CA GLU A 49 16.62 -6.65 8.08
C GLU A 49 15.98 -5.79 9.20
N LYS A 50 14.69 -6.03 9.49
CA LYS A 50 13.86 -5.29 10.47
C LYS A 50 13.49 -3.85 10.09
N GLN A 51 13.79 -3.42 8.87
CA GLN A 51 13.33 -2.16 8.30
C GLN A 51 12.18 -2.41 7.32
N LEU A 52 11.09 -1.64 7.49
CA LEU A 52 9.97 -1.67 6.56
C LEU A 52 10.23 -0.67 5.43
N VAL A 53 10.54 -1.18 4.25
CA VAL A 53 10.81 -0.36 3.06
C VAL A 53 9.56 -0.32 2.18
N VAL A 54 9.05 0.88 1.92
CA VAL A 54 7.93 1.07 1.00
C VAL A 54 8.44 0.92 -0.44
N VAL A 55 8.13 -0.21 -1.06
CA VAL A 55 8.53 -0.50 -2.45
C VAL A 55 7.56 0.12 -3.43
N THR A 56 6.25 0.08 -3.16
CA THR A 56 5.25 0.56 -4.11
C THR A 56 4.03 1.13 -3.40
N LEU A 57 3.54 2.25 -3.90
CA LEU A 57 2.31 2.88 -3.44
C LEU A 57 1.46 3.27 -4.65
N TYR A 58 0.19 2.86 -4.68
CA TYR A 58 -0.76 3.27 -5.73
C TYR A 58 -2.22 3.13 -5.34
N TRP A 59 -3.05 3.94 -5.99
CA TRP A 59 -4.50 3.79 -5.95
C TRP A 59 -4.95 2.63 -6.83
N LEU A 60 -5.74 1.74 -6.25
CA LEU A 60 -6.46 0.68 -6.92
C LEU A 60 -7.93 1.10 -6.99
N ALA A 61 -8.43 1.32 -8.20
CA ALA A 61 -9.83 1.71 -8.40
C ALA A 61 -10.76 0.55 -8.06
N LYS A 62 -11.77 0.81 -7.21
CA LYS A 62 -12.76 -0.20 -6.81
C LYS A 62 -13.58 -0.72 -8.00
N LYS A 63 -13.82 0.13 -9.00
CA LYS A 63 -14.64 -0.13 -10.19
C LYS A 63 -14.07 -1.12 -11.22
N ARG A 64 -12.86 -1.67 -11.05
CA ARG A 64 -12.26 -2.59 -12.03
C ARG A 64 -12.37 -4.07 -11.67
N SER A 65 -12.95 -4.40 -10.51
CA SER A 65 -13.06 -5.79 -10.02
C SER A 65 -14.47 -6.37 -10.11
N GLU A 66 -15.45 -5.62 -10.61
CA GLU A 66 -16.79 -6.13 -10.95
C GLU A 66 -16.91 -6.22 -12.47
N LYS A 67 -16.48 -7.34 -13.04
CA LYS A 67 -16.88 -7.75 -14.38
C LYS A 67 -16.99 -9.27 -14.41
#